data_AF-A0A2W1LJX4-F1
#
_entry.id   AF-A0A2W1LJX4-F1
#
_cell.length_a   1.000
_cell.length_b   1.000
_cell.length_c   1.000
_cell.angle_alpha   90.00
_cell.angle_beta   90.00
_cell.angle_gamma   90.00
#
_symmetry.space_group_name_H-M   'P 1'
#
loop_
_entity.id
_entity.type
_entity.pdbx_description
1 polymer ?
#
loop_
_entity_poly.entity_id
_entity_poly.type
_entity_poly.pdbx_seq_one_letter_code
_entity_poly.pdbx_strand_id
1 'polypeptide(L)'
;MEPGRELDALVAEKVLGWKQCSVEGTAKIAYGKPSDFRDHEPRVRIGDYSTDIAAAWEVVEKMRSNDYLLDIGNGSGAGYAAMFYNPNKTIFLIGPYTETAPDTICKAALLVMIKEDAE
;
A
#
# COMPACT_ATOMS: atom_id res chain seq x y z
N MET A 1 -11.95 0.05 -3.61
CA MET A 1 -12.02 0.53 -2.22
C MET A 1 -11.70 2.00 -2.20
N GLU A 2 -12.37 2.77 -1.35
CA GLU A 2 -12.04 4.18 -1.10
C GLU A 2 -10.75 4.30 -0.27
N PRO A 3 -10.01 5.40 -0.38
CA PRO A 3 -8.91 5.68 0.54
C PRO A 3 -9.41 5.76 1.99
N GLY A 4 -8.61 5.25 2.91
CA GLY A 4 -8.93 5.21 4.34
C GLY A 4 -8.46 3.92 5.02
N ARG A 5 -8.93 3.74 6.25
CA ARG A 5 -8.36 2.81 7.24
C ARG A 5 -8.41 1.34 6.84
N GLU A 6 -9.44 0.96 6.10
CA GLU A 6 -9.57 -0.41 5.55
C GLU A 6 -8.54 -0.66 4.45
N LEU A 7 -8.28 0.32 3.57
CA LEU A 7 -7.23 0.22 2.57
C LEU A 7 -5.85 0.25 3.22
N ASP A 8 -5.63 1.13 4.21
CA ASP A 8 -4.37 1.23 4.94
C ASP A 8 -4.01 -0.08 5.65
N ALA A 9 -5.00 -0.74 6.26
CA ALA A 9 -4.82 -2.04 6.91
C ALA A 9 -4.41 -3.14 5.91
N LEU A 10 -5.06 -3.17 4.73
CA LEU A 10 -4.69 -4.12 3.66
C LEU A 10 -3.31 -3.83 3.08
N VAL A 11 -2.95 -2.57 2.90
CA VAL A 11 -1.60 -2.18 2.44
C VAL A 11 -0.55 -2.61 3.46
N ALA A 12 -0.80 -2.38 4.76
CA ALA A 12 0.09 -2.84 5.82
C ALA A 12 0.30 -4.37 5.74
N GLU A 13 -0.79 -5.12 5.62
CA GLU A 13 -0.75 -6.58 5.60
C GLU A 13 -0.07 -7.12 4.33
N LYS A 14 -0.54 -6.72 3.16
CA LYS A 14 -0.16 -7.32 1.88
C LYS A 14 1.11 -6.74 1.27
N VAL A 15 1.40 -5.47 1.52
CA VAL A 15 2.58 -4.81 0.94
C VAL A 15 3.71 -4.74 1.95
N LEU A 16 3.42 -4.26 3.17
CA LEU A 16 4.43 -4.11 4.22
C LEU A 16 4.72 -5.42 4.98
N GLY A 17 3.90 -6.46 4.79
CA GLY A 17 4.05 -7.75 5.47
C GLY A 17 3.70 -7.71 6.95
N TRP A 18 2.95 -6.70 7.38
CA TRP A 18 2.47 -6.63 8.76
C TRP A 18 1.49 -7.77 9.04
N LYS A 19 1.40 -8.16 10.31
CA LYS A 19 0.54 -9.23 10.80
C LYS A 19 -0.58 -8.66 11.65
N GLN A 20 -1.66 -9.41 11.80
CA GLN A 20 -2.79 -9.05 12.68
C GLN A 20 -3.34 -7.64 12.37
N CYS A 21 -3.46 -7.29 11.09
CA CYS A 21 -4.02 -6.02 10.66
C CYS A 21 -5.55 -6.04 10.81
N SER A 22 -6.12 -5.04 11.48
CA SER A 22 -7.58 -4.86 11.54
C SER A 22 -7.93 -3.41 11.80
N VAL A 23 -9.17 -3.06 11.46
CA VAL A 23 -9.79 -1.77 11.77
C VAL A 23 -10.72 -1.96 12.96
N GLU A 24 -10.54 -1.15 14.00
CA GLU A 24 -11.22 -1.32 15.28
C GLU A 24 -11.93 -0.04 15.75
N GLY A 25 -13.00 -0.26 16.52
CA GLY A 25 -13.77 0.79 17.18
C GLY A 25 -14.61 1.65 16.23
N THR A 26 -15.37 2.56 16.83
CA THR A 26 -16.25 3.50 16.10
C THR A 26 -15.47 4.57 15.35
N ALA A 27 -14.25 4.90 15.82
CA ALA A 27 -13.33 5.81 15.15
C ALA A 27 -12.59 5.16 13.95
N LYS A 28 -12.85 3.87 13.67
CA LYS A 28 -12.23 3.09 12.58
C LYS A 28 -10.71 3.18 12.58
N ILE A 29 -10.04 3.02 13.73
CA ILE A 29 -8.58 3.12 13.78
C ILE A 29 -7.99 1.79 13.29
N ALA A 30 -6.98 1.86 12.42
CA ALA A 30 -6.26 0.68 11.93
C ALA A 30 -5.08 0.34 12.86
N TYR A 31 -4.97 -0.93 13.24
CA TYR A 31 -3.88 -1.46 14.07
C TYR A 31 -3.28 -2.72 13.42
N GLY A 32 -1.99 -2.94 13.64
CA GLY A 32 -1.29 -4.12 13.15
C GLY A 32 0.05 -4.33 13.85
N LYS A 33 0.73 -5.41 13.51
CA LYS A 33 2.06 -5.74 14.04
C LYS A 33 3.07 -5.71 12.89
N PRO A 34 4.08 -4.83 12.93
CA PRO A 34 5.20 -4.85 11.99
C PRO A 34 5.85 -6.23 11.87
N SER A 35 6.41 -6.55 10.71
CA SER A 35 6.92 -7.89 10.42
C SER A 35 8.13 -8.29 11.28
N ASP A 36 8.88 -7.31 11.78
CA ASP A 36 10.04 -7.43 12.66
C ASP A 36 9.67 -7.55 14.15
N PHE A 37 8.41 -7.28 14.51
CA PHE A 37 7.95 -7.41 15.89
C PHE A 37 7.79 -8.88 16.29
N ARG A 38 8.16 -9.20 17.54
CA ARG A 38 7.95 -10.52 18.17
C ARG A 38 6.49 -10.73 18.56
N ASP A 39 6.07 -11.98 18.71
CA ASP A 39 4.67 -12.34 19.00
C ASP A 39 4.11 -11.72 20.29
N HIS A 40 4.95 -11.49 21.30
CA HIS A 40 4.53 -10.86 22.56
C HIS A 40 4.43 -9.33 22.50
N GLU A 41 4.92 -8.68 21.44
CA GLU A 41 4.88 -7.23 21.32
C GLU A 41 3.47 -6.72 21.00
N PRO A 42 3.08 -5.52 21.44
CA PRO A 42 1.75 -5.00 21.18
C PRO A 42 1.58 -4.66 19.69
N ARG A 43 0.32 -4.65 19.24
CA ARG A 43 -0.05 -4.04 17.96
C ARG A 43 0.09 -2.53 18.07
N VAL A 44 0.52 -1.89 17.00
CA VAL A 44 0.69 -0.44 16.90
C VAL A 44 -0.27 0.11 15.85
N ARG A 45 -0.49 1.43 15.90
CA ARG A 45 -1.33 2.13 14.94
C ARG A 45 -0.69 2.03 13.55
N ILE A 46 -1.51 1.67 12.56
CA ILE A 46 -1.11 1.65 11.15
C ILE A 46 -1.10 3.07 10.61
N GLY A 47 -0.10 3.37 9.78
CA GLY A 47 0.06 4.65 9.10
C GLY A 47 -1.10 5.00 8.16
N ASP A 48 -1.21 6.27 7.83
CA ASP A 48 -2.30 6.84 7.03
C ASP A 48 -2.03 6.70 5.52
N TYR A 49 -1.56 5.52 5.09
CA TYR A 49 -0.88 5.32 3.79
C TYR A 49 -1.65 5.82 2.57
N SER A 50 -2.96 5.60 2.50
CA SER A 50 -3.79 5.99 1.35
C SER A 50 -4.21 7.46 1.36
N THR A 51 -3.93 8.21 2.43
CA THR A 51 -4.35 9.60 2.61
C THR A 51 -3.21 10.58 2.92
N ASP A 52 -2.07 10.09 3.40
CA ASP A 52 -0.87 10.87 3.72
C ASP A 52 0.28 10.44 2.80
N ILE A 53 0.82 11.38 2.03
CA ILE A 53 1.88 11.09 1.05
C ILE A 53 3.21 10.69 1.70
N ALA A 54 3.52 11.19 2.90
CA ALA A 54 4.74 10.79 3.60
C ALA A 54 4.63 9.33 4.05
N ALA A 55 3.48 8.95 4.61
CA ALA A 55 3.20 7.56 4.95
C ALA A 55 3.16 6.66 3.69
N ALA A 56 2.53 7.11 2.60
CA ALA A 56 2.51 6.37 1.33
C ALA A 56 3.91 6.07 0.79
N TRP A 57 4.90 6.90 1.10
CA TRP A 57 6.26 6.68 0.64
C TRP A 57 6.92 5.45 1.29
N GLU A 58 6.50 5.05 2.49
CA GLU A 58 6.94 3.78 3.10
C GLU A 58 6.53 2.57 2.23
N VAL A 59 5.37 2.64 1.58
CA VAL A 59 4.90 1.64 0.60
C VAL A 59 5.84 1.60 -0.60
N VAL A 60 6.26 2.75 -1.10
CA VAL A 60 7.20 2.86 -2.24
C VAL A 60 8.56 2.26 -1.86
N GLU A 61 9.06 2.57 -0.67
CA GLU A 61 10.33 2.03 -0.18
C GLU A 61 10.28 0.52 0.00
N LYS A 62 9.16 0.00 0.52
CA LYS A 62 8.95 -1.43 0.62
C LYS A 62 8.91 -2.12 -0.74
N MET A 63 8.16 -1.58 -1.70
CA MET A 63 8.11 -2.11 -3.07
C MET A 63 9.49 -2.08 -3.72
N ARG A 64 10.27 -1.02 -3.50
CA ARG A 64 11.66 -0.92 -3.98
C ARG A 64 12.57 -1.98 -3.37
N SER A 65 12.40 -2.31 -2.09
CA SER A 65 13.14 -3.42 -1.46
C SER A 65 12.82 -4.79 -2.04
N ASN A 66 11.69 -4.91 -2.75
CA ASN A 66 11.27 -6.10 -3.49
C ASN A 66 11.56 -5.98 -5.01
N ASP A 67 12.49 -5.12 -5.40
CA ASP A 67 12.93 -4.87 -6.79
C ASP A 67 11.87 -4.26 -7.72
N TYR A 68 10.84 -3.61 -7.17
CA TYR A 68 9.87 -2.84 -7.97
C TYR A 68 10.27 -1.36 -8.09
N LEU A 69 10.08 -0.81 -9.28
CA LEU A 69 10.22 0.61 -9.57
C LEU A 69 8.82 1.25 -9.66
N LEU A 70 8.68 2.45 -9.11
CA LEU A 70 7.48 3.27 -9.21
C LEU A 70 7.61 4.21 -10.41
N ASP A 71 6.60 4.19 -11.27
CA ASP A 71 6.28 5.30 -12.17
C ASP A 71 4.95 5.91 -11.71
N ILE A 72 4.92 7.22 -11.54
CA ILE A 72 3.72 7.96 -11.14
C ILE A 72 3.65 9.27 -11.90
N GLY A 73 2.47 9.55 -12.45
CA GLY A 73 2.20 10.77 -13.19
C GLY A 73 0.81 11.29 -12.90
N ASN A 74 0.63 12.59 -13.12
CA ASN A 74 -0.68 13.21 -13.15
C ASN A 74 -0.99 13.55 -14.62
N GLY A 75 -1.96 12.85 -15.19
CA GLY A 75 -2.43 13.16 -16.54
C GLY A 75 -3.35 14.36 -16.50
N SER A 76 -3.15 15.33 -17.39
CA SER A 76 -3.96 16.56 -17.46
C SER A 76 -5.46 16.27 -17.51
N GLY A 77 -6.12 16.34 -16.36
CA GLY A 77 -7.56 16.16 -16.17
C GLY A 77 -8.04 14.77 -15.74
N ALA A 78 -7.16 13.76 -15.64
CA ALA A 78 -7.56 12.37 -15.33
C ALA A 78 -7.19 11.91 -13.90
N GLY A 79 -6.53 12.77 -13.11
CA GLY A 79 -6.01 12.40 -11.79
C GLY A 79 -4.63 11.74 -11.88
N TYR A 80 -4.24 11.07 -10.80
CA TYR A 80 -2.98 10.36 -10.68
C TYR A 80 -3.09 8.94 -11.22
N ALA A 81 -2.07 8.50 -11.94
CA ALA A 81 -1.83 7.12 -12.31
C ALA A 81 -0.49 6.68 -11.74
N ALA A 82 -0.46 5.52 -11.09
CA ALA A 82 0.73 4.93 -10.51
C ALA A 82 0.87 3.49 -10.99
N MET A 83 2.12 3.08 -11.18
CA MET A 83 2.48 1.77 -11.66
C MET A 83 3.73 1.30 -10.95
N PHE A 84 3.69 0.05 -10.50
CA PHE A 84 4.89 -0.65 -10.10
C PHE A 84 5.23 -1.70 -11.15
N TYR A 85 6.50 -1.74 -11.54
CA TYR A 85 7.03 -2.72 -12.46
C TYR A 85 8.38 -3.22 -11.94
N ASN A 86 8.68 -4.49 -12.18
CA ASN A 86 9.98 -5.06 -11.89
C ASN A 86 10.60 -5.49 -13.23
N PRO A 87 11.74 -4.91 -13.66
CA PRO A 87 12.32 -5.20 -14.97
C PRO A 87 12.74 -6.66 -15.15
N ASN A 88 12.89 -7.41 -14.05
CA ASN A 88 13.24 -8.82 -14.04
C ASN A 88 11.99 -9.74 -13.97
N LYS A 89 10.78 -9.18 -13.84
CA LYS A 89 9.51 -9.92 -13.78
C LYS A 89 8.56 -9.44 -14.89
N THR A 90 7.63 -10.30 -15.29
CA THR A 90 6.60 -9.96 -16.29
C THR A 90 5.38 -9.27 -15.67
N ILE A 91 5.56 -8.60 -14.52
CA ILE A 91 4.47 -7.93 -13.79
C ILE A 91 4.53 -6.44 -14.06
N PHE A 92 3.48 -5.96 -14.73
CA PHE A 92 3.26 -4.55 -15.07
C PHE A 92 1.79 -4.25 -14.80
N LEU A 93 1.52 -3.55 -13.70
CA LEU A 93 0.15 -3.25 -13.28
C LEU A 93 0.00 -1.76 -12.98
N ILE A 94 -0.95 -1.15 -13.66
CA ILE A 94 -1.35 0.25 -13.45
C ILE A 94 -2.52 0.22 -12.46
N GLY A 95 -2.39 0.94 -11.35
CA GLY A 95 -3.49 1.16 -10.42
C GLY A 95 -4.62 1.98 -11.06
N PRO A 96 -5.83 1.98 -10.48
CA PRO A 96 -6.89 2.85 -10.98
C PRO A 96 -6.49 4.32 -10.89
N TYR A 97 -7.02 5.16 -11.78
CA TYR A 97 -6.86 6.60 -11.66
C TYR A 97 -7.59 7.11 -10.41
N THR A 98 -6.91 7.92 -9.59
CA THR A 98 -7.53 8.50 -8.40
C THR A 98 -7.15 9.98 -8.24
N GLU A 99 -7.87 10.70 -7.38
CA GLU A 99 -7.67 12.14 -7.19
C GLU A 99 -6.36 12.47 -6.46
N THR A 100 -5.80 11.52 -5.69
CA THR A 100 -4.63 11.75 -4.85
C THR A 100 -3.53 10.72 -5.09
N ALA A 101 -2.28 11.18 -5.12
CA ALA A 101 -1.10 10.33 -5.23
C ALA A 101 -1.04 9.18 -4.18
N PRO A 102 -1.26 9.42 -2.86
CA PRO A 102 -1.17 8.34 -1.87
C PRO A 102 -2.16 7.20 -2.12
N ASP A 103 -3.40 7.53 -2.52
CA ASP A 103 -4.43 6.54 -2.86
C ASP A 103 -4.01 5.71 -4.08
N THR A 104 -3.53 6.37 -5.15
CA THR A 104 -3.08 5.67 -6.36
C THR A 104 -1.88 4.75 -6.08
N ILE A 105 -0.90 5.22 -5.31
CA ILE A 105 0.29 4.43 -4.92
C ILE A 105 -0.14 3.17 -4.17
N CYS A 106 -0.99 3.33 -3.14
CA CYS A 106 -1.45 2.22 -2.31
C CYS A 106 -2.19 1.17 -3.12
N LYS A 107 -3.12 1.60 -3.99
CA LYS A 107 -3.90 0.68 -4.84
C LYS A 107 -3.03 -0.03 -5.88
N ALA A 108 -2.07 0.67 -6.48
CA ALA A 108 -1.13 0.05 -7.43
C ALA A 108 -0.24 -1.00 -6.76
N ALA A 109 0.34 -0.68 -5.60
CA ALA A 109 1.16 -1.61 -4.83
C ALA A 109 0.37 -2.85 -4.39
N LEU A 110 -0.84 -2.65 -3.86
CA LEU A 110 -1.71 -3.74 -3.43
C LEU A 110 -2.08 -4.66 -4.60
N LEU A 111 -2.39 -4.10 -5.77
CA LEU A 111 -2.72 -4.87 -6.96
C LEU A 111 -1.56 -5.79 -7.40
N VAL A 112 -0.33 -5.28 -7.31
CA VAL A 112 0.89 -6.05 -7.63
C VAL A 112 1.06 -7.22 -6.67
N MET A 113 0.97 -6.98 -5.36
CA MET A 113 1.15 -8.03 -4.36
C MET A 113 0.05 -9.08 -4.40
N ILE A 114 -1.20 -8.69 -4.65
CA ILE A 114 -2.30 -9.65 -4.84
C ILE A 114 -2.04 -10.55 -6.06
N LYS A 115 -1.45 -10.01 -7.13
CA LYS A 115 -1.10 -10.80 -8.31
C LYS A 115 0.06 -11.75 -8.01
N GLU A 116 1.08 -11.31 -7.29
CA GLU A 116 2.20 -12.18 -6.86
C GLU A 116 1.73 -13.33 -5.98
N ASP A 117 0.81 -13.10 -5.03
CA ASP A 117 0.26 -14.13 -4.15
C ASP A 117 -0.54 -15.22 -4.91
N ALA A 118 -0.96 -14.95 -6.15
CA ALA A 118 -1.79 -15.83 -6.97
C ALA A 118 -1.00 -16.70 -7.97
N GLU A 119 0.29 -16.40 -8.19
CA GLU A 119 1.21 -17.15 -9.07
C GLU A 119 2.03 -18.19 -8.28
#